data_AF-A0A2S7WAV6-F1
#
_entry.id   AF-A0A2S7WAV6-F1
#
_cell.length_a   1.000
_cell.length_b   1.000
_cell.length_c   1.000
_cell.angle_alpha   90.00
_cell.angle_beta   90.00
_cell.angle_gamma   90.00
#
_symmetry.space_group_name_H-M   'P 1'
#
loop_
_entity.id
_entity.type
_entity.pdbx_description
1 polymer ?
#
loop_
_entity_poly.entity_id
_entity_poly.type
_entity_poly.pdbx_seq_one_letter_code
_entity_poly.pdbx_strand_id
1 'polypeptide(L)'
;MSNKTIFTLESRENFYLEVMKENFKLSDKQMYEAIQQAFNHFIENLHSKKRIEYKDLRNALTPNINKKEIALVFDSSKVKSAWYGYEVFDKVIPIFDKKTKHSILSGDLIIDQNFHY
;
A
#
# COMPACT_ATOMS: atom_id res chain seq x y z
N MET A 1 -25.12 -6.94 -3.67
CA MET A 1 -24.24 -6.05 -2.88
C MET A 1 -23.88 -4.85 -3.74
N SER A 2 -23.91 -3.63 -3.20
CA SER A 2 -23.51 -2.43 -3.96
C SER A 2 -21.98 -2.41 -4.14
N ASN A 3 -21.51 -2.21 -5.37
CA ASN A 3 -20.08 -2.11 -5.67
C ASN A 3 -19.54 -0.78 -5.14
N LYS A 4 -18.69 -0.85 -4.12
CA LYS A 4 -18.03 0.31 -3.52
C LYS A 4 -16.78 0.67 -4.32
N THR A 5 -16.52 1.97 -4.48
CA THR A 5 -15.35 2.47 -5.20
C THR A 5 -14.06 2.19 -4.44
N ILE A 6 -13.10 1.57 -5.11
CA ILE A 6 -11.72 1.43 -4.64
C ILE A 6 -10.94 2.65 -5.14
N PHE A 7 -10.34 3.44 -4.24
CA PHE A 7 -9.57 4.63 -4.63
C PHE A 7 -8.20 4.31 -5.21
N THR A 8 -7.60 3.20 -4.75
CA THR A 8 -6.28 2.74 -5.20
C THR A 8 -6.25 1.22 -5.10
N LEU A 9 -5.79 0.58 -6.16
CA LEU A 9 -5.44 -0.83 -6.19
C LEU A 9 -3.99 -0.89 -6.62
N GLU A 10 -3.11 -1.38 -5.75
CA GLU A 10 -1.73 -1.63 -6.15
C GLU A 10 -1.75 -2.85 -7.08
N SER A 11 -1.46 -2.60 -8.36
CA SER A 11 -1.50 -3.60 -9.41
C SER A 11 -0.15 -3.84 -10.06
N ARG A 12 0.88 -3.04 -9.74
CA ARG A 12 2.21 -3.16 -10.36
C ARG A 12 3.08 -4.18 -9.64
N GLU A 13 3.06 -4.14 -8.32
CA GLU A 13 3.88 -5.05 -7.48
C GLU A 13 3.05 -6.13 -6.79
N ASN A 14 1.74 -6.12 -6.99
CA ASN A 14 0.83 -7.07 -6.36
C ASN A 14 0.76 -8.38 -7.15
N PHE A 15 1.85 -9.14 -7.10
CA PHE A 15 1.98 -10.44 -7.77
C PHE A 15 0.89 -11.43 -7.34
N TYR A 16 0.29 -11.26 -6.15
CA TYR A 16 -0.77 -12.14 -5.66
C TYR A 16 -1.98 -12.15 -6.59
N LEU A 17 -2.35 -11.01 -7.19
CA LEU A 17 -3.53 -10.93 -8.05
C LEU A 17 -3.33 -11.75 -9.33
N GLU A 18 -2.15 -11.62 -9.95
CA GLU A 18 -1.77 -12.35 -11.16
C GLU A 18 -1.64 -13.85 -10.87
N VAL A 19 -0.89 -14.20 -9.82
CA VAL A 19 -0.68 -15.58 -9.37
C VAL A 19 -2.00 -16.27 -9.03
N MET A 20 -2.94 -15.58 -8.37
CA MET A 20 -4.27 -16.16 -8.09
C MET A 20 -5.05 -16.41 -9.37
N LYS A 21 -5.08 -15.45 -10.31
CA LYS A 21 -5.81 -15.59 -11.57
C LYS A 21 -5.28 -16.77 -12.39
N GLU A 22 -3.95 -16.87 -12.51
CA GLU A 22 -3.29 -17.90 -13.31
C GLU A 22 -3.40 -19.29 -12.68
N ASN A 23 -3.06 -19.44 -11.39
CA ASN A 23 -3.06 -20.75 -10.75
C ASN A 23 -4.45 -21.35 -10.60
N PHE A 24 -5.46 -20.52 -10.30
CA PHE A 24 -6.84 -20.97 -10.14
C PHE A 24 -7.67 -20.86 -11.43
N LYS A 25 -7.05 -20.42 -12.54
CA LYS A 25 -7.71 -20.24 -13.85
C LYS A 25 -8.99 -19.41 -13.75
N LEU A 26 -8.94 -18.33 -12.97
CA LEU A 26 -10.10 -17.48 -12.72
C LEU A 26 -10.39 -16.62 -13.95
N SER A 27 -11.67 -16.52 -14.30
CA SER A 27 -12.14 -15.49 -15.23
C SER A 27 -11.98 -14.08 -14.65
N ASP A 28 -11.96 -13.07 -15.51
CA ASP A 28 -11.93 -11.66 -15.11
C ASP A 28 -13.07 -11.31 -14.14
N LYS A 29 -14.26 -11.89 -14.38
CA LYS A 29 -15.43 -11.72 -13.52
C LYS A 29 -15.18 -12.29 -12.12
N GLN A 30 -14.66 -13.51 -12.02
CA GLN A 30 -14.35 -14.13 -10.72
C GLN A 30 -13.26 -13.35 -9.99
N MET A 31 -12.26 -12.85 -10.71
CA MET A 31 -11.21 -12.03 -10.13
C MET A 31 -11.76 -10.69 -9.59
N TYR A 32 -12.63 -10.04 -10.36
CA TYR A 32 -13.32 -8.83 -9.93
C TYR A 32 -14.16 -9.07 -8.67
N GLU A 33 -14.94 -10.15 -8.63
CA GLU A 33 -15.74 -10.53 -7.46
C GLU A 33 -14.87 -10.78 -6.22
N ALA A 34 -13.73 -11.46 -6.38
CA ALA A 34 -12.77 -11.70 -5.30
C ALA A 34 -12.18 -10.39 -4.73
N ILE A 35 -11.78 -9.47 -5.62
CA ILE A 35 -11.26 -8.14 -5.23
C ILE A 35 -12.33 -7.36 -4.46
N GLN A 36 -13.57 -7.34 -4.97
CA GLN A 36 -14.67 -6.63 -4.31
C GLN A 36 -15.01 -7.25 -2.95
N GLN A 37 -14.98 -8.58 -2.82
CA GLN A 37 -15.21 -9.27 -1.56
C GLN A 37 -14.12 -8.95 -0.53
N ALA A 38 -12.85 -9.04 -0.92
CA ALA A 38 -11.72 -8.67 -0.06
C ALA A 38 -11.80 -7.21 0.37
N PHE A 39 -12.15 -6.32 -0.55
CA PHE A 39 -12.33 -4.90 -0.26
C PHE A 39 -13.48 -4.63 0.70
N ASN A 40 -14.62 -5.32 0.55
CA ASN A 40 -15.76 -5.21 1.47
C ASN A 40 -15.38 -5.67 2.89
N HIS A 41 -14.62 -6.76 3.01
CA HIS A 41 -14.13 -7.22 4.31
C HIS A 41 -13.15 -6.21 4.93
N PHE A 42 -12.27 -5.62 4.11
CA PHE A 42 -11.33 -4.60 4.57
C PHE A 42 -12.04 -3.37 5.14
N ILE A 43 -13.01 -2.79 4.42
CA ILE A 43 -13.72 -1.59 4.89
C ILE A 43 -14.59 -1.88 6.13
N GLU A 44 -15.17 -3.08 6.24
CA GLU A 44 -15.93 -3.50 7.42
C GLU A 44 -15.01 -3.58 8.65
N ASN A 45 -13.83 -4.17 8.50
CA ASN A 45 -12.82 -4.20 9.55
C ASN A 45 -12.32 -2.79 9.92
N LEU A 46 -12.09 -1.94 8.91
CA LEU A 46 -11.62 -0.58 9.12
C LEU A 46 -12.64 0.24 9.94
N HIS A 47 -13.92 0.16 9.57
CA HIS A 47 -14.99 0.81 10.30
C HIS A 47 -15.15 0.23 11.72
N SER A 48 -15.32 -1.09 11.85
CA SER A 48 -15.63 -1.73 13.14
C SER A 48 -14.48 -1.66 14.16
N LYS A 49 -13.23 -1.83 13.71
CA LYS A 49 -12.06 -1.91 14.61
C LYS A 49 -11.35 -0.59 14.81
N LYS A 50 -11.38 0.29 13.81
CA LYS A 50 -10.62 1.55 13.83
C LYS A 50 -11.51 2.80 13.81
N ARG A 51 -12.83 2.65 13.58
CA ARG A 51 -13.77 3.77 13.42
C ARG A 51 -13.34 4.74 12.31
N ILE A 52 -12.72 4.21 11.27
CA ILE A 52 -12.27 4.98 10.10
C ILE A 52 -13.21 4.67 8.94
N GLU A 53 -13.77 5.70 8.34
CA GLU A 53 -14.52 5.59 7.09
C GLU A 53 -13.56 5.61 5.90
N TYR A 54 -13.64 4.59 5.04
CA TYR A 54 -12.75 4.51 3.87
C TYR A 54 -12.84 5.74 2.96
N LYS A 55 -14.05 6.31 2.80
CA LYS A 55 -14.29 7.52 1.99
C LYS A 55 -13.44 8.72 2.45
N ASP A 56 -13.12 8.78 3.75
CA ASP A 56 -12.34 9.88 4.33
C ASP A 56 -10.84 9.77 3.98
N LEU A 57 -10.40 8.61 3.48
CA LEU A 57 -9.03 8.37 3.00
C LEU A 57 -8.83 8.75 1.53
N ARG A 58 -9.87 9.19 0.81
CA ARG A 58 -9.82 9.50 -0.63
C ARG A 58 -8.62 10.36 -1.02
N ASN A 59 -8.41 11.49 -0.33
CA ASN A 59 -7.32 12.41 -0.65
C ASN A 59 -5.92 11.83 -0.39
N ALA A 60 -5.81 10.85 0.50
CA ALA A 60 -4.55 10.17 0.76
C ALA A 60 -4.28 9.08 -0.28
N LEU A 61 -5.30 8.30 -0.62
CA LEU A 61 -5.17 7.12 -1.47
C LEU A 61 -5.15 7.45 -2.96
N THR A 62 -6.04 8.32 -3.45
CA THR A 62 -6.15 8.62 -4.89
C THR A 62 -4.83 9.18 -5.44
N PRO A 63 -4.21 8.53 -6.45
CA PRO A 63 -2.97 9.01 -7.06
C PRO A 63 -3.14 10.42 -7.64
N ASN A 64 -2.16 11.30 -7.40
CA ASN A 64 -2.20 12.67 -7.88
C ASN A 64 -0.78 13.18 -8.16
N ILE A 65 -0.48 13.43 -9.43
CA ILE A 65 0.84 13.90 -9.90
C ILE A 65 1.23 15.31 -9.39
N ASN A 66 0.25 16.10 -8.94
CA ASN A 66 0.47 17.45 -8.43
C ASN A 66 0.62 17.50 -6.91
N LYS A 67 0.60 16.34 -6.24
CA LYS A 67 0.76 16.26 -4.78
C LYS A 67 2.22 16.51 -4.42
N LYS A 68 2.46 17.28 -3.35
CA LYS A 68 3.80 17.37 -2.75
C LYS A 68 4.10 16.05 -2.04
N GLU A 69 5.07 15.32 -2.55
CA GLU A 69 5.53 14.05 -1.98
C GLU A 69 6.95 14.20 -1.42
N ILE A 70 7.31 13.29 -0.52
CA ILE A 70 8.62 13.24 0.11
C ILE A 70 9.14 11.81 -0.08
N ALA A 71 10.35 11.69 -0.62
CA ALA A 71 11.08 10.43 -0.64
C ALA A 71 12.08 10.42 0.52
N LEU A 72 11.99 9.40 1.37
CA LEU A 72 12.94 9.15 2.45
C LEU A 72 13.74 7.90 2.10
N VAL A 73 15.05 8.06 1.92
CA VAL A 73 15.96 6.97 1.56
C VAL A 73 16.89 6.70 2.74
N PHE A 74 16.95 5.44 3.17
CA PHE A 74 17.76 5.00 4.30
C PHE A 74 18.74 3.93 3.83
N ASP A 75 20.00 4.05 4.25
CA ASP A 75 21.02 3.02 3.98
C ASP A 75 20.78 1.80 4.89
N SER A 76 20.19 0.75 4.32
CA SER A 76 19.85 -0.49 5.03
C SER A 76 21.10 -1.20 5.57
N SER A 77 22.29 -1.00 4.97
CA SER A 77 23.55 -1.58 5.46
C SER A 77 23.98 -1.02 6.83
N LYS A 78 23.45 0.14 7.22
CA LYS A 78 23.70 0.76 8.53
C LYS A 78 22.74 0.27 9.60
N VAL A 79 21.70 -0.48 9.24
CA VAL A 79 20.73 -1.04 10.17
C VAL A 79 21.16 -2.46 10.52
N LYS A 80 21.44 -2.70 11.80
CA LYS A 80 21.94 -4.01 12.28
C LYS A 80 20.89 -5.12 12.22
N SER A 81 19.61 -4.76 12.26
CA SER A 81 18.51 -5.71 12.23
C SER A 81 18.24 -6.19 10.81
N ALA A 82 18.03 -7.49 10.65
CA ALA A 82 17.50 -8.05 9.40
C ALA A 82 16.10 -7.51 9.07
N TRP A 83 15.39 -6.97 10.06
CA TRP A 83 14.09 -6.30 9.92
C TRP A 83 14.27 -4.78 9.85
N TYR A 84 15.14 -4.31 8.96
CA TYR A 84 15.50 -2.89 8.87
C TYR A 84 14.29 -1.99 8.61
N GLY A 85 13.29 -2.46 7.85
CA GLY A 85 12.05 -1.71 7.63
C GLY A 85 11.33 -1.37 8.94
N TYR A 86 11.26 -2.30 9.88
CA TYR A 86 10.65 -2.06 11.19
C TYR A 86 11.42 -0.98 11.98
N GLU A 87 12.74 -1.10 12.06
CA GLU A 87 13.62 -0.13 12.74
C GLU A 87 13.51 1.30 12.16
N VAL A 88 13.35 1.39 10.83
CA VAL A 88 13.11 2.66 10.15
C VAL A 88 11.72 3.20 10.50
N PHE A 89 10.67 2.39 10.36
CA PHE A 89 9.29 2.83 10.60
C PHE A 89 9.01 3.18 12.06
N ASP A 90 9.66 2.51 13.02
CA ASP A 90 9.57 2.85 14.44
C ASP A 90 10.03 4.29 14.72
N LYS A 91 10.98 4.80 13.93
CA LYS A 91 11.47 6.19 14.01
C LYS A 91 10.67 7.16 13.14
N VAL A 92 10.19 6.72 11.97
CA VAL A 92 9.50 7.58 11.01
C VAL A 92 8.04 7.82 11.40
N ILE A 93 7.31 6.78 11.83
CA ILE A 93 5.88 6.90 12.15
C ILE A 93 5.59 7.98 13.21
N PRO A 94 6.36 8.11 14.31
CA PRO A 94 6.13 9.13 15.32
C PRO A 94 6.29 10.58 14.84
N ILE A 95 6.94 10.81 13.69
CA ILE A 95 7.17 12.15 13.13
C ILE A 95 5.88 12.69 12.48
N PHE A 96 4.98 11.82 12.00
CA PHE A 96 3.72 12.26 11.40
C PHE A 96 2.78 12.85 12.45
N ASP A 97 2.08 13.93 12.08
CA ASP A 97 0.99 14.44 12.89
C ASP A 97 -0.14 13.39 12.94
N LYS A 98 -0.60 13.06 14.14
CA LYS A 98 -1.68 12.08 14.34
C LYS A 98 -3.02 12.53 13.75
N LYS A 99 -3.16 13.82 13.38
CA LYS A 99 -4.36 14.38 12.76
C LYS A 99 -4.32 14.37 11.23
N THR A 100 -3.17 14.03 10.63
CA THR A 100 -3.02 13.98 9.17
C THR A 100 -3.19 12.56 8.63
N LYS A 101 -3.46 12.47 7.32
CA LYS A 101 -3.62 11.20 6.60
C LYS A 101 -2.53 11.10 5.55
N HIS A 102 -1.73 10.05 5.63
CA HIS A 102 -0.63 9.80 4.70
C HIS A 102 -0.84 8.45 4.04
N SER A 103 -0.61 8.40 2.72
CA SER A 103 -0.37 7.15 2.02
C SER A 103 1.14 6.97 1.94
N ILE A 104 1.63 5.79 2.27
CA ILE A 104 3.05 5.48 2.31
C ILE A 104 3.29 4.34 1.33
N LEU A 105 4.17 4.57 0.36
CA LEU A 105 4.77 3.52 -0.45
C LEU A 105 6.17 3.25 0.10
N SER A 106 6.51 1.98 0.28
CA SER A 106 7.81 1.57 0.81
C SER A 106 8.29 0.31 0.11
N GLY A 107 9.59 0.24 -0.13
CA GLY A 107 10.26 -0.89 -0.74
C GLY A 107 11.76 -0.68 -0.76
N ASP A 108 12.47 -1.63 -1.36
CA ASP A 108 13.92 -1.56 -1.49
C ASP A 108 14.32 -0.92 -2.82
N LEU A 109 15.25 0.03 -2.74
CA LEU A 109 15.93 0.55 -3.91
C LEU A 109 17.19 -0.28 -4.14
N ILE A 110 17.11 -1.24 -5.06
CA ILE A 110 18.26 -2.04 -5.48
C ILE A 110 18.98 -1.31 -6.62
N ILE A 111 20.16 -0.77 -6.33
CA ILE A 111 21.00 -0.10 -7.31
C ILE A 111 22.10 -1.08 -7.71
N ASP A 112 22.25 -1.33 -9.01
CA ASP A 112 23.38 -2.09 -9.53
C ASP A 112 24.69 -1.33 -9.20
N GLN A 113 25.71 -2.03 -8.73
CA GLN A 113 26.98 -1.41 -8.33
C GLN A 113 27.69 -0.72 -9.50
N ASN A 114 27.30 -1.03 -10.75
CA ASN A 114 27.81 -0.39 -11.97
C ASN A 114 26.95 0.80 -12.47
N PHE A 115 25.96 1.25 -11.68
CA PHE A 115 25.11 2.38 -12.06
C PHE A 115 25.86 3.70 -11.88
N HIS A 116 26.45 4.19 -12.98
CA HIS A 116 27.09 5.50 -13.04
C HIS A 116 26.08 6.56 -13.50
N TYR A 117 25.98 7.68 -12.77
CA TYR A 117 25.21 8.87 -13.14
C TYR A 117 25.93 9.71 -14.20
#